data_AF-A0A1U7GKX9-F1
#
_entry.id   AF-A0A1U7GKX9-F1
#
_cell.length_a   1.000
_cell.length_b   1.000
_cell.length_c   1.000
_cell.angle_alpha   90.00
_cell.angle_beta   90.00
_cell.angle_gamma   90.00
#
_symmetry.space_group_name_H-M   'P 1'
#
loop_
_entity.id
_entity.type
_entity.pdbx_description
1 polymer ?
#
loop_
_entity_poly.entity_id
_entity_poly.type
_entity_poly.pdbx_seq_one_letter_code
_entity_poly.pdbx_strand_id
1 'polypeptide(L)' 'MPSPRKAAPPPRATIGEQLRAAIEKSGRTQYDIAKEAGIHRILISRFVSGVRPSLSLETVDALCRALDLQLCPGRRKPKG' A
#
# COMPACT_ATOMS: atom_id res chain seq x y z
N MET A 1 -11.77 -20.90 -11.58
CA MET A 1 -10.89 -20.34 -10.52
C MET A 1 -9.92 -19.37 -11.18
N PRO A 2 -9.87 -18.08 -10.82
CA PRO A 2 -8.93 -17.17 -11.47
C PRO A 2 -7.49 -17.55 -11.10
N SER A 3 -6.68 -17.74 -12.14
CA SER A 3 -5.32 -18.30 -12.12
C SER A 3 -4.29 -17.48 -11.34
N PRO A 4 -3.23 -18.12 -10.81
CA PRO A 4 -2.10 -17.43 -10.22
C PRO A 4 -1.23 -16.85 -11.35
N ARG A 5 -1.17 -15.52 -11.47
CA ARG A 5 -0.14 -14.89 -12.31
C ARG A 5 1.21 -15.07 -11.61
N LYS A 6 1.99 -16.04 -12.07
CA LYS A 6 3.44 -16.11 -11.81
C LYS A 6 4.09 -14.88 -12.45
N ALA A 7 4.56 -13.93 -11.65
CA ALA A 7 5.22 -12.71 -12.12
C ALA A 7 6.75 -12.85 -12.11
N ALA A 8 7.41 -12.20 -13.08
CA ALA A 8 8.85 -11.97 -13.25
C ALA A 8 9.57 -11.59 -11.93
N PRO A 9 10.92 -11.69 -11.83
CA PRO A 9 11.67 -11.20 -10.66
C PRO A 9 11.15 -9.80 -10.30
N PRO A 10 10.71 -9.56 -9.05
CA PRO A 10 9.72 -8.51 -8.81
C PRO A 10 10.28 -7.20 -9.36
N PRO A 11 9.63 -6.59 -10.38
CA PRO A 11 9.87 -5.18 -10.65
C PRO A 11 9.67 -4.46 -9.31
N ARG A 12 10.40 -3.36 -9.08
CA ARG A 12 10.28 -2.59 -7.83
C ARG A 12 8.83 -2.58 -7.36
N ALA A 13 8.60 -3.00 -6.12
CA ALA A 13 7.27 -3.17 -5.57
C ALA A 13 6.40 -1.98 -5.98
N THR A 14 5.21 -2.26 -6.49
CA THR A 14 4.26 -1.21 -6.89
C THR A 14 3.91 -0.35 -5.67
N ILE A 15 3.42 0.86 -5.89
CA ILE A 15 2.97 1.74 -4.80
C ILE A 15 1.94 1.01 -3.91
N GLY A 16 1.03 0.24 -4.51
CA GLY A 16 0.05 -0.54 -3.76
C GLY A 16 0.66 -1.62 -2.88
N GLU A 17 1.66 -2.36 -3.38
CA GLU A 17 2.39 -3.36 -2.60
C GLU A 17 3.22 -2.73 -1.48
N GLN A 18 3.87 -1.60 -1.75
CA GLN A 18 4.61 -0.85 -0.72
C GLN A 18 3.67 -0.36 0.38
N LEU A 19 2.49 0.16 0.01
CA LEU A 19 1.49 0.62 0.98
C LEU A 19 0.94 -0.54 1.81
N ARG A 20 0.65 -1.69 1.21
CA ARG A 20 0.24 -2.90 1.96
C ARG A 20 1.32 -3.33 2.95
N ALA A 21 2.56 -3.41 2.49
CA ALA A 21 3.67 -3.77 3.36
C ALA A 21 3.89 -2.75 4.48
N ALA A 22 3.68 -1.46 4.22
CA ALA A 22 3.76 -0.42 5.25
C ALA A 22 2.64 -0.56 6.29
N ILE A 23 1.41 -0.84 5.85
CA ILE A 23 0.28 -1.12 6.75
C ILE A 23 0.60 -2.33 7.65
N GLU A 24 1.08 -3.43 7.08
CA GLU A 24 1.43 -4.65 7.82
C GLU A 24 2.61 -4.43 8.80
N LYS A 25 3.63 -3.67 8.38
CA LYS A 25 4.81 -3.38 9.20
C LYS A 25 4.60 -2.30 10.25
N SER A 26 3.53 -1.50 10.14
CA SER A 26 3.25 -0.42 11.09
C SER A 26 3.01 -0.92 12.52
N GLY A 27 2.65 -2.19 12.70
CA GLY A 27 2.27 -2.74 14.00
C GLY A 27 0.95 -2.18 14.56
N ARG A 28 0.27 -1.31 13.81
CA ARG A 28 -1.00 -0.68 14.20
C ARG A 28 -2.18 -1.51 13.68
N THR A 29 -3.31 -1.45 14.38
CA THR A 29 -4.51 -2.14 13.89
C THR A 29 -5.07 -1.41 12.66
N GLN A 30 -5.73 -2.15 11.77
CA GLN A 30 -6.44 -1.54 10.63
C GLN A 30 -7.49 -0.51 11.08
N TYR A 31 -8.03 -0.66 12.29
CA TYR A 31 -8.99 0.29 12.84
C TYR A 31 -8.32 1.62 13.20
N ASP A 32 -7.16 1.59 13.87
CA ASP A 32 -6.42 2.79 14.25
C ASP A 32 -5.96 3.58 13.02
N ILE A 33 -5.42 2.87 12.03
CA ILE A 33 -4.98 3.47 10.76
C ILE A 33 -6.18 4.10 10.04
N ALA A 34 -7.33 3.42 10.00
CA ALA A 34 -8.54 3.96 9.37
C ALA A 34 -9.05 5.22 10.08
N LYS A 35 -9.05 5.20 11.43
CA LYS A 35 -9.47 6.32 12.25
C LYS A 35 -8.57 7.54 12.04
N GLU A 36 -7.25 7.34 12.01
CA GLU A 36 -6.29 8.42 11.82
C GLU A 36 -6.30 8.96 10.37
N ALA A 37 -6.41 8.08 9.39
CA ALA A 37 -6.56 8.47 7.99
C ALA A 37 -7.94 9.08 7.67
N GLY A 38 -8.90 9.03 8.59
CA GLY A 38 -10.26 9.54 8.36
C GLY A 38 -11.03 8.76 7.29
N ILE A 39 -10.72 7.47 7.09
CA ILE A 39 -11.34 6.61 6.08
C ILE A 39 -12.08 5.44 6.72
N HIS A 40 -12.98 4.83 5.95
CA HIS A 40 -13.72 3.67 6.43
C HIS A 40 -12.83 2.41 6.50
N ARG A 41 -12.79 1.71 7.65
CA ARG A 41 -11.97 0.49 7.88
C ARG A 41 -12.14 -0.58 6.79
N ILE A 42 -13.36 -0.72 6.24
CA ILE A 42 -13.64 -1.66 5.15
C ILE A 42 -12.76 -1.41 3.92
N LEU A 43 -12.39 -0.16 3.63
CA LEU A 43 -11.50 0.18 2.51
C LEU A 43 -10.11 -0.42 2.70
N ILE A 44 -9.54 -0.30 3.91
CA ILE A 44 -8.24 -0.89 4.26
C ILE A 44 -8.31 -2.41 4.16
N SER A 45 -9.34 -3.02 4.76
CA SER A 45 -9.50 -4.47 4.74
C SER A 45 -9.62 -5.02 3.30
N ARG A 46 -10.45 -4.40 2.45
CA ARG A 46 -10.59 -4.78 1.03
C ARG A 46 -9.31 -4.56 0.22
N PHE A 47 -8.53 -3.54 0.57
CA PHE A 47 -7.26 -3.25 -0.08
C PHE A 47 -6.17 -4.26 0.29
N VAL A 48 -6.03 -4.57 1.59
CA VAL A 48 -5.06 -5.54 2.11
C VAL A 48 -5.38 -6.96 1.65
N SER A 49 -6.65 -7.37 1.70
CA SER A 49 -7.11 -8.69 1.22
C SER A 49 -7.02 -8.88 -0.30
N GLY A 50 -6.73 -7.82 -1.07
CA GLY A 50 -6.65 -7.88 -2.53
C GLY A 50 -7.99 -7.95 -3.25
N VAL A 51 -9.13 -7.94 -2.52
CA VAL A 51 -10.49 -7.92 -3.10
C VAL A 51 -10.73 -6.64 -3.91
N ARG A 52 -10.17 -5.51 -3.46
CA ARG A 52 -10.18 -4.25 -4.23
C ARG A 52 -8.75 -3.72 -4.36
N PRO A 53 -8.08 -3.92 -5.51
CA PRO A 53 -6.71 -3.44 -5.71
C PRO A 53 -6.63 -1.91 -5.91
N SER A 54 -7.76 -1.26 -6.21
CA SER A 54 -7.82 0.18 -6.45
C SER A 54 -8.22 0.97 -5.20
N LEU A 55 -7.49 2.05 -4.94
CA LEU A 55 -7.83 3.12 -4.02
C LEU A 55 -7.80 4.44 -4.80
N SER A 56 -8.60 5.43 -4.37
CA SER A 56 -8.42 6.78 -4.90
C SER A 56 -7.10 7.35 -4.39
N LEU A 57 -6.49 8.27 -5.16
CA LEU A 57 -5.27 8.95 -4.73
C LEU A 57 -5.47 9.69 -3.40
N GLU A 58 -6.65 10.26 -3.15
CA GLU A 58 -6.99 10.88 -1.86
C GLU A 58 -6.91 9.90 -0.69
N THR A 59 -7.39 8.67 -0.88
CA THR A 59 -7.30 7.62 0.16
C THR A 59 -5.86 7.19 0.38
N VAL A 60 -5.07 7.14 -0.69
CA VAL A 60 -3.63 6.83 -0.59
C VAL A 60 -2.89 7.94 0.16
N ASP A 61 -3.18 9.22 -0.13
CA ASP A 61 -2.57 10.36 0.55
C ASP A 61 -2.90 10.36 2.06
N ALA A 62 -4.17 10.12 2.39
CA ALA A 62 -4.63 10.02 3.78
C ALA A 62 -3.93 8.87 4.54
N LEU A 63 -3.79 7.70 3.89
CA LEU A 63 -3.05 6.57 4.45
C LEU A 63 -1.56 6.88 4.62
N CYS A 64 -0.94 7.55 3.65
CA CYS A 64 0.45 7.98 3.74
C CYS A 64 0.66 8.93 4.93
N ARG A 65 -0.23 9.90 5.14
CA ARG A 65 -0.17 10.80 6.30
C ARG A 65 -0.31 10.06 7.62
N ALA A 66 -1.28 9.15 7.73
CA ALA A 66 -1.52 8.37 8.95
C ALA A 66 -0.42 7.34 9.28
N LEU A 67 0.40 6.99 8.29
CA LEU A 67 1.52 6.05 8.43
C LEU A 67 2.87 6.75 8.38
N ASP A 68 2.89 8.08 8.34
CA ASP A 68 4.08 8.92 8.18
C ASP A 68 4.97 8.49 6.99
N LEU A 69 4.35 8.18 5.86
CA LEU A 69 5.01 7.73 4.64
C LEU A 69 5.26 8.89 3.68
N GLN A 70 6.41 8.84 3.02
CA GLN A 70 6.81 9.80 1.99
C GLN A 70 7.22 9.09 0.69
N LEU A 71 7.02 9.76 -0.44
CA LEU A 71 7.50 9.28 -1.73
C LEU A 71 9.00 9.58 -1.86
N CYS A 72 9.78 8.53 -2.07
CA CYS A 72 11.24 8.64 -2.22
C CYS A 72 11.67 8.42 -3.67
N PRO A 73 12.72 9.12 -4.14
CA PRO A 73 13.30 8.87 -5.45
C PRO A 73 13.84 7.44 -5.49
N GLY A 74 13.49 6.71 -6.55
CA GLY A 74 13.97 5.35 -6.71
C GLY A 74 15.47 5.30 -6.98
N ARG A 75 16.23 4.42 -6.29
CA ARG A 75 17.68 4.26 -6.47
C ARG A 75 18.06 3.88 -7.90
N ARG A 76 18.36 4.80 -8.81
CA ARG A 76 18.98 4.43 -10.10
C ARG A 76 20.38 3.87 -9.79
N LYS A 77 20.71 2.66 -10.28
CA LYS A 77 22.12 2.25 -10.32
C LYS A 77 22.87 3.29 -11.17
N PRO A 78 24.01 3.83 -10.72
CA PRO A 78 24.82 4.67 -11.59
C PRO A 78 25.18 3.84 -12.83
N LYS A 79 25.00 4.42 -14.02
CA LYS A 79 25.54 3.85 -15.25
C LYS A 79 27.05 4.07 -15.17
N GLY A 80 27.78 2.99 -14.90
CA GLY A 80 29.22 2.93 -15.20
C GLY A 80 29.44 2.81 -16.69
#